data_AF-A0A259S6F2-F1
#
_entry.id   AF-A0A259S6F2-F1
#
_cell.length_a   1.000
_cell.length_b   1.000
_cell.length_c   1.000
_cell.angle_alpha   90.00
_cell.angle_beta   90.00
_cell.angle_gamma   90.00
#
_symmetry.space_group_name_H-M   'P 1'
#
loop_
_entity.id
_entity.type
_entity.pdbx_description
1 polymer ?
#
loop_
_entity_poly.entity_id
_entity_poly.type
_entity_poly.pdbx_seq_one_letter_code
_entity_poly.pdbx_strand_id
1 'polypeptide(L)'
;RAFIDRYQPVLYSEHLSFCTDNAHLYDLMPIPFTRAAVRHVVERIHRAQDILGQRLTLENVSYYTAPDAEMNELEFLIEILQQADCDLLLDVNNVYVNSVNHRYDPVAFLDALPVERVRYLHVAGHLQLSPDLIVDTHGAAVADPVWDLLGHTYNRFGAVPTLLERDFDIPPLADLMQEVAQIRRVGASAHTRIF
;
A
#
# COMPACT_ATOMS: atom_id res chain seq x y z
N ARG A 1 -18.41 2.53 -15.75
CA ARG A 1 -17.15 2.68 -16.52
C ARG A 1 -16.92 4.08 -17.12
N ALA A 2 -17.94 4.95 -17.26
CA ALA A 2 -17.81 6.26 -17.90
C ALA A 2 -16.63 7.15 -17.42
N PHE A 3 -16.27 7.14 -16.13
CA PHE A 3 -15.10 7.86 -15.62
C PHE A 3 -13.79 7.33 -16.21
N ILE A 4 -13.59 6.01 -16.14
CA ILE A 4 -12.43 5.31 -16.71
C ILE A 4 -12.35 5.56 -18.21
N ASP A 5 -13.48 5.44 -18.92
CA ASP A 5 -13.51 5.66 -20.37
C ASP A 5 -13.16 7.11 -20.75
N ARG A 6 -13.55 8.08 -19.94
CA ARG A 6 -13.28 9.50 -20.18
C ARG A 6 -11.83 9.87 -19.92
N TYR A 7 -11.25 9.41 -18.82
CA TYR A 7 -9.94 9.87 -18.34
C TYR A 7 -8.79 8.92 -18.70
N GLN A 8 -9.10 7.68 -19.09
CA GLN A 8 -8.10 6.66 -19.47
C GLN A 8 -6.94 6.59 -18.48
N PRO A 9 -7.22 6.42 -17.16
CA PRO A 9 -6.16 6.37 -16.17
C PRO A 9 -5.25 5.17 -16.45
N VAL A 10 -3.94 5.35 -16.26
CA VAL A 10 -2.95 4.29 -16.48
C VAL A 10 -3.09 3.16 -15.45
N LEU A 11 -3.55 3.51 -14.24
CA LEU A 11 -3.78 2.58 -13.13
C LEU A 11 -5.11 2.93 -12.46
N TYR A 12 -5.79 1.92 -11.94
CA TYR A 12 -6.94 2.07 -11.05
C TYR A 12 -6.69 1.19 -9.82
N SER A 13 -6.59 1.80 -8.64
CA SER A 13 -6.33 1.10 -7.38
C SER A 13 -7.54 1.07 -6.44
N GLU A 14 -7.58 0.06 -5.58
CA GLU A 14 -8.51 -0.07 -4.46
C GLU A 14 -7.83 -0.73 -3.26
N HIS A 15 -8.38 -0.48 -2.07
CA HIS A 15 -7.84 -1.00 -0.81
C HIS A 15 -8.21 -2.46 -0.59
N LEU A 16 -7.30 -3.25 -0.02
CA LEU A 16 -7.58 -4.58 0.47
C LEU A 16 -8.19 -4.54 1.89
N SER A 17 -9.39 -3.98 2.02
CA SER A 17 -10.09 -3.82 3.30
C SER A 17 -11.57 -4.22 3.22
N PHE A 18 -12.18 -4.48 4.37
CA PHE A 18 -13.64 -4.55 4.46
C PHE A 18 -14.24 -3.14 4.41
N CYS A 19 -15.26 -2.98 3.58
CA CYS A 19 -16.20 -1.88 3.65
C CYS A 19 -17.62 -2.41 3.93
N THR A 20 -18.53 -1.55 4.38
CA THR A 20 -19.94 -1.93 4.55
C THR A 20 -20.78 -1.33 3.42
N ASP A 21 -21.76 -2.09 2.91
CA ASP A 21 -22.64 -1.67 1.82
C ASP A 21 -23.54 -0.47 2.16
N ASN A 22 -23.82 -0.23 3.45
CA ASN A 22 -24.84 0.74 3.90
C ASN A 22 -24.30 1.85 4.84
N ALA A 23 -23.00 1.88 5.11
CA ALA A 23 -22.35 2.92 5.89
C ALA A 23 -20.86 3.02 5.53
N HIS A 24 -20.32 4.24 5.50
CA HIS A 24 -18.89 4.45 5.45
C HIS A 24 -18.31 4.15 6.83
N LEU A 25 -17.58 3.04 6.95
CA LEU A 25 -16.58 2.92 8.01
C LEU A 25 -15.40 3.76 7.55
N TYR A 26 -15.07 4.79 8.32
CA TYR A 26 -13.93 5.67 8.02
C TYR A 26 -12.59 4.99 8.31
N ASP A 27 -12.60 3.91 9.10
CA ASP A 27 -11.45 3.04 9.32
C ASP A 27 -11.50 1.83 8.37
N LEU A 28 -10.38 1.59 7.69
CA LEU A 28 -10.15 0.41 6.87
C LEU A 28 -10.14 -0.82 7.79
N MET A 29 -11.20 -1.62 7.74
CA MET A 29 -11.30 -2.83 8.56
C MET A 29 -10.48 -3.97 7.95
N PRO A 30 -9.65 -4.66 8.74
CA PRO A 30 -8.79 -5.70 8.19
C PRO A 30 -9.58 -6.92 7.73
N ILE A 31 -9.20 -7.45 6.57
CA ILE A 31 -9.69 -8.73 6.08
C ILE A 31 -8.92 -9.84 6.81
N PRO A 32 -9.57 -10.87 7.38
CA PRO A 32 -8.88 -11.96 8.05
C PRO A 32 -8.02 -12.73 7.04
N PHE A 33 -6.76 -12.97 7.39
CA PHE A 33 -5.79 -13.64 6.52
C PHE A 33 -6.04 -15.15 6.46
N THR A 34 -7.15 -15.54 5.83
CA THR A 34 -7.63 -16.93 5.70
C THR A 34 -7.70 -17.34 4.23
N ARG A 35 -7.58 -18.63 3.95
CA ARG A 35 -7.78 -19.21 2.61
C ARG A 35 -9.18 -18.89 2.07
N ALA A 36 -10.18 -18.80 2.95
CA ALA A 36 -11.54 -18.43 2.57
C ALA A 36 -11.63 -16.96 2.12
N ALA A 37 -10.96 -16.05 2.83
CA ALA A 37 -10.89 -14.65 2.44
C ALA A 37 -10.12 -14.45 1.13
N VAL A 38 -9.01 -15.17 0.90
CA VAL A 38 -8.29 -15.14 -0.39
C VAL A 38 -9.25 -15.45 -1.54
N ARG A 39 -9.99 -16.57 -1.47
CA ARG A 39 -10.96 -16.93 -2.51
C ARG A 39 -12.03 -15.85 -2.73
N HIS A 40 -12.53 -15.28 -1.64
CA HIS A 40 -13.56 -14.24 -1.68
C HIS A 40 -13.09 -12.94 -2.36
N VAL A 41 -11.85 -12.53 -2.06
CA VAL A 41 -11.22 -11.34 -2.63
C VAL A 41 -10.88 -11.57 -4.10
N VAL A 42 -10.25 -12.70 -4.44
CA VAL A 42 -9.87 -13.06 -5.81
C VAL A 42 -11.08 -13.06 -6.75
N GLU A 43 -12.22 -13.63 -6.33
CA GLU A 43 -13.46 -13.61 -7.12
C GLU A 43 -13.93 -12.19 -7.44
N ARG A 44 -13.83 -11.27 -6.48
CA ARG A 44 -14.22 -9.85 -6.65
C ARG A 44 -13.27 -9.09 -7.55
N ILE A 45 -11.97 -9.34 -7.42
CA ILE A 45 -10.97 -8.74 -8.28
C ILE A 45 -11.21 -9.17 -9.73
N HIS A 46 -11.41 -10.46 -10.00
CA HIS A 46 -11.75 -10.92 -11.34
C HIS A 46 -12.98 -10.20 -11.91
N ARG A 47 -14.06 -10.12 -11.13
CA ARG A 47 -15.26 -9.40 -11.54
C ARG A 47 -15.01 -7.91 -11.80
N ALA A 48 -14.22 -7.25 -10.96
CA ALA A 48 -13.86 -5.84 -11.14
C ALA A 48 -13.02 -5.64 -12.41
N GLN A 49 -12.01 -6.49 -12.63
CA GLN A 49 -11.15 -6.47 -13.83
C GLN A 49 -11.97 -6.72 -15.11
N ASP A 50 -12.91 -7.66 -15.11
CA ASP A 50 -13.82 -7.92 -16.23
C ASP A 50 -14.65 -6.68 -16.59
N ILE A 51 -15.11 -5.93 -15.58
CA ILE A 51 -15.89 -4.70 -15.77
C ILE A 51 -15.00 -3.55 -16.26
N LEU A 52 -13.81 -3.40 -15.67
CA LEU A 52 -12.87 -2.32 -15.96
C LEU A 52 -12.15 -2.51 -17.30
N GLY A 53 -11.92 -3.76 -17.71
CA GLY A 53 -11.16 -4.12 -18.91
C GLY A 53 -9.64 -3.94 -18.77
N GLN A 54 -9.13 -3.89 -17.54
CA GLN A 54 -7.70 -3.75 -17.22
C GLN A 54 -7.40 -4.44 -15.89
N ARG A 55 -6.11 -4.68 -15.61
CA ARG A 55 -5.67 -5.20 -14.30
C ARG A 55 -5.99 -4.18 -13.21
N LEU A 56 -6.50 -4.69 -12.09
CA LEU A 56 -6.73 -3.90 -10.89
C LEU A 56 -5.41 -3.78 -10.13
N THR A 57 -5.20 -2.64 -9.49
CA THR A 57 -4.11 -2.48 -8.53
C THR A 57 -4.67 -2.56 -7.11
N LEU A 58 -4.15 -3.42 -6.26
CA LEU A 58 -4.55 -3.46 -4.85
C LEU A 58 -3.58 -2.67 -3.99
N GLU A 59 -4.08 -2.08 -2.91
CA GLU A 59 -3.28 -1.40 -1.90
C GLU A 59 -3.25 -2.18 -0.58
N ASN A 60 -2.05 -2.34 -0.01
CA ASN A 60 -1.89 -2.88 1.34
C ASN A 60 -2.27 -1.82 2.38
N VAL A 61 -3.00 -2.26 3.40
CA VAL A 61 -3.55 -1.39 4.44
C VAL A 61 -2.89 -1.65 5.78
N SER A 62 -2.88 -0.65 6.64
CA SER A 62 -2.59 -0.86 8.06
C SER A 62 -3.67 -1.76 8.70
N TYR A 63 -3.27 -2.62 9.65
CA TYR A 63 -4.21 -3.41 10.43
C TYR A 63 -3.79 -3.52 11.89
N TYR A 64 -4.79 -3.57 12.79
CA TYR A 64 -4.56 -3.62 14.24
C TYR A 64 -4.91 -4.98 14.84
N THR A 65 -5.64 -5.81 14.08
CA THR A 65 -5.99 -7.17 14.49
C THR A 65 -6.24 -8.02 13.26
N ALA A 66 -5.86 -9.30 13.32
CA ALA A 66 -6.12 -10.29 12.28
C ALA A 66 -6.76 -11.52 12.95
N PRO A 67 -8.09 -11.50 13.18
CA PRO A 67 -8.77 -12.61 13.83
C PRO A 67 -8.69 -13.86 12.96
N ASP A 68 -8.45 -15.01 13.60
CA ASP A 68 -8.42 -16.34 12.96
C ASP A 68 -7.46 -16.45 11.75
N ALA A 69 -6.34 -15.71 11.76
CA ALA A 69 -5.36 -15.73 10.68
C ALA A 69 -4.76 -17.14 10.49
N GLU A 70 -4.86 -17.66 9.25
CA GLU A 70 -4.26 -18.93 8.81
C GLU A 70 -2.88 -18.73 8.16
N MET A 71 -2.58 -17.48 7.77
CA MET A 71 -1.34 -17.06 7.12
C MET A 71 -0.99 -15.62 7.54
N ASN A 72 0.25 -15.19 7.29
CA ASN A 72 0.64 -13.80 7.55
C ASN A 72 0.23 -12.85 6.41
N GLU A 73 0.36 -11.53 6.63
CA GLU A 73 0.01 -10.50 5.64
C GLU A 73 0.71 -10.70 4.29
N LEU A 74 2.01 -11.01 4.31
CA LEU A 74 2.80 -11.20 3.11
C LEU A 74 2.30 -12.40 2.29
N GLU A 75 2.05 -13.53 2.94
CA GLU A 75 1.49 -14.73 2.32
C GLU A 75 0.10 -14.44 1.74
N PHE A 76 -0.76 -13.74 2.49
CA PHE A 76 -2.09 -13.36 2.05
C PHE A 76 -2.05 -12.47 0.80
N LEU A 77 -1.21 -11.44 0.82
CA LEU A 77 -1.05 -10.52 -0.30
C LEU A 77 -0.48 -11.22 -1.55
N ILE A 78 0.58 -12.02 -1.39
CA ILE A 78 1.18 -12.76 -2.52
C ILE A 78 0.18 -13.73 -3.14
N GLU A 79 -0.61 -14.45 -2.32
CA GLU A 79 -1.62 -15.37 -2.85
C GLU A 79 -2.72 -14.65 -3.64
N ILE A 80 -3.16 -13.48 -3.20
CA ILE A 80 -4.14 -12.67 -3.93
C ILE A 80 -3.54 -12.17 -5.25
N LEU A 81 -2.34 -11.59 -5.22
CA LEU A 81 -1.66 -11.08 -6.42
C LEU A 81 -1.48 -12.18 -7.48
N GLN A 82 -1.12 -13.39 -7.05
CA GLN A 82 -0.93 -14.53 -7.94
C GLN A 82 -2.25 -15.08 -8.48
N GLN A 83 -3.24 -15.30 -7.62
CA GLN A 83 -4.50 -15.94 -8.02
C GLN A 83 -5.43 -15.02 -8.82
N ALA A 84 -5.37 -13.71 -8.59
CA ALA A 84 -6.21 -12.72 -9.28
C ALA A 84 -5.53 -12.07 -10.50
N ASP A 85 -4.23 -12.34 -10.71
CA ASP A 85 -3.37 -11.67 -11.71
C ASP A 85 -3.51 -10.14 -11.69
N CYS A 86 -3.43 -9.55 -10.49
CA CYS A 86 -3.54 -8.11 -10.26
C CYS A 86 -2.16 -7.48 -9.97
N ASP A 87 -2.11 -6.15 -9.89
CA ASP A 87 -0.93 -5.36 -9.56
C ASP A 87 -1.03 -4.82 -8.10
N LEU A 88 0.07 -4.28 -7.58
CA LEU A 88 0.21 -3.76 -6.22
C LEU A 88 0.58 -2.27 -6.23
N LEU A 89 -0.22 -1.49 -5.51
CA LEU A 89 0.13 -0.19 -4.97
C LEU A 89 0.67 -0.47 -3.57
N LEU A 90 1.97 -0.26 -3.38
CA LEU A 90 2.61 -0.54 -2.11
C LEU A 90 2.67 0.74 -1.29
N ASP A 91 1.87 0.80 -0.23
CA ASP A 91 2.01 1.83 0.79
C ASP A 91 3.16 1.45 1.74
N VAL A 92 4.25 2.21 1.63
CA VAL A 92 5.48 2.03 2.42
C VAL A 92 5.26 2.42 3.87
N ASN A 93 4.41 3.41 4.14
CA ASN A 93 4.02 3.78 5.49
C ASN A 93 3.26 2.61 6.14
N ASN A 94 2.30 2.00 5.45
CA ASN A 94 1.56 0.86 5.98
C ASN A 94 2.45 -0.35 6.28
N VAL A 95 3.45 -0.64 5.45
CA VAL A 95 4.45 -1.67 5.76
C VAL A 95 5.18 -1.36 7.07
N TYR A 96 5.59 -0.10 7.27
CA TYR A 96 6.27 0.31 8.50
C TYR A 96 5.34 0.23 9.72
N VAL A 97 4.12 0.78 9.63
CA VAL A 97 3.11 0.73 10.70
C VAL A 97 2.86 -0.72 11.13
N ASN A 98 2.56 -1.60 10.17
CA ASN A 98 2.30 -3.01 10.44
C ASN A 98 3.53 -3.70 11.04
N SER A 99 4.75 -3.38 10.57
CA SER A 99 5.99 -3.98 11.10
C SER A 99 6.22 -3.66 12.58
N VAL A 100 5.91 -2.44 13.01
CA VAL A 100 6.03 -2.02 14.42
C VAL A 100 4.93 -2.68 15.25
N ASN A 101 3.68 -2.62 14.79
CA ASN A 101 2.53 -3.14 15.53
C ASN A 101 2.58 -4.68 15.68
N HIS A 102 3.04 -5.39 14.65
CA HIS A 102 3.06 -6.86 14.60
C HIS A 102 4.46 -7.48 14.73
N ARG A 103 5.49 -6.65 14.92
CA ARG A 103 6.87 -7.04 15.25
C ARG A 103 7.52 -7.95 14.21
N TYR A 104 7.42 -7.59 12.94
CA TYR A 104 8.14 -8.24 11.85
C TYR A 104 9.15 -7.28 11.20
N ASP A 105 10.06 -7.83 10.39
CA ASP A 105 11.07 -7.03 9.67
C ASP A 105 10.46 -6.45 8.37
N PRO A 106 10.31 -5.12 8.24
CA PRO A 106 9.74 -4.50 7.06
C PRO A 106 10.63 -4.66 5.82
N VAL A 107 11.95 -4.75 5.97
CA VAL A 107 12.88 -4.96 4.86
C VAL A 107 12.70 -6.38 4.30
N ALA A 108 12.60 -7.37 5.18
CA ALA A 108 12.32 -8.76 4.78
C ALA A 108 10.96 -8.89 4.09
N PHE A 109 9.94 -8.16 4.55
CA PHE A 109 8.63 -8.10 3.89
C PHE A 109 8.75 -7.59 2.45
N LEU A 110 9.41 -6.44 2.25
CA LEU A 110 9.65 -5.87 0.93
C LEU A 110 10.45 -6.82 0.04
N ASP A 111 11.47 -7.47 0.60
CA ASP A 111 12.36 -8.37 -0.13
C ASP A 111 11.71 -9.68 -0.59
N ALA A 112 10.55 -10.01 -0.04
CA ALA A 112 9.76 -11.15 -0.46
C ALA A 112 8.69 -10.81 -1.50
N LEU A 113 8.34 -9.53 -1.69
CA LEU A 113 7.33 -9.12 -2.66
C LEU A 113 7.80 -9.34 -4.11
N PRO A 114 6.89 -9.76 -5.03
CA PRO A 114 7.18 -9.94 -6.44
C PRO A 114 7.40 -8.59 -7.13
N VAL A 115 8.61 -8.38 -7.66
CA VAL A 115 9.05 -7.09 -8.22
C VAL A 115 8.18 -6.65 -9.39
N GLU A 116 7.73 -7.60 -10.20
CA GLU A 116 6.90 -7.37 -11.37
C GLU A 116 5.47 -6.94 -11.04
N ARG A 117 5.04 -6.97 -9.77
CA ARG A 117 3.69 -6.58 -9.36
C ARG A 117 3.60 -5.19 -8.77
N VAL A 118 4.69 -4.60 -8.29
CA VAL A 118 4.68 -3.25 -7.69
C VAL A 118 4.63 -2.20 -8.80
N ARG A 119 3.54 -1.42 -8.87
CA ARG A 119 3.29 -0.42 -9.94
C ARG A 119 3.20 1.01 -9.46
N TYR A 120 2.87 1.20 -8.19
CA TYR A 120 2.70 2.51 -7.58
C TYR A 120 3.09 2.43 -6.11
N LEU A 121 3.57 3.54 -5.55
CA LEU A 121 3.91 3.62 -4.14
C LEU A 121 3.16 4.75 -3.47
N HIS A 122 2.71 4.53 -2.24
CA HIS A 122 2.35 5.60 -1.32
C HIS A 122 3.41 5.76 -0.25
N VAL A 123 3.57 7.00 0.20
CA VAL A 123 4.35 7.36 1.37
C VAL A 123 3.58 8.41 2.17
N ALA A 124 3.51 8.22 3.48
CA ALA A 124 2.78 9.08 4.40
C ALA A 124 3.49 9.14 5.76
N GLY A 125 3.00 10.02 6.64
CA GLY A 125 3.35 10.01 8.06
C GLY A 125 2.20 9.50 8.92
N HIS A 126 2.51 9.11 10.14
CA HIS A 126 1.59 8.42 11.06
C HIS A 126 1.68 8.98 12.48
N LEU A 127 0.77 8.55 13.35
CA LEU A 127 0.74 8.90 14.77
C LEU A 127 1.34 7.77 15.62
N GLN A 128 2.48 8.02 16.27
CA GLN A 128 3.03 7.12 17.28
C GLN A 128 2.33 7.32 18.63
N LEU A 129 1.62 6.30 19.14
CA LEU A 129 0.94 6.34 20.45
C LEU A 129 1.80 5.77 21.59
N SER A 130 2.52 4.68 21.33
CA SER A 130 3.51 4.06 22.23
C SER A 130 4.63 3.44 21.39
N PRO A 131 5.79 3.03 21.93
CA PRO A 131 6.87 2.46 21.14
C PRO A 131 6.51 1.26 20.25
N ASP A 132 5.42 0.55 20.58
CA ASP A 132 4.91 -0.64 19.90
C ASP A 132 3.50 -0.44 19.31
N LEU A 133 3.00 0.80 19.25
CA LEU A 133 1.70 1.13 18.66
C LEU A 133 1.79 2.41 17.83
N ILE A 134 1.62 2.25 16.52
CA ILE A 134 1.46 3.31 15.55
C ILE A 134 0.04 3.24 14.99
N VAL A 135 -0.60 4.40 14.89
CA VAL A 135 -1.87 4.58 14.18
C VAL A 135 -1.61 5.28 12.87
N ASP A 136 -2.11 4.68 11.81
CA ASP A 136 -2.01 5.14 10.45
C ASP A 136 -3.00 6.27 10.18
N THR A 137 -2.60 7.51 10.47
CA THR A 137 -3.48 8.68 10.35
C THR A 137 -3.30 9.46 9.05
N HIS A 138 -2.20 9.23 8.33
CA HIS A 138 -1.76 10.06 7.20
C HIS A 138 -1.78 11.56 7.51
N GLY A 139 -1.61 11.93 8.79
CA GLY A 139 -1.78 13.30 9.29
C GLY A 139 -0.46 14.02 9.58
N ALA A 140 0.64 13.28 9.64
CA ALA A 140 1.95 13.79 10.03
C ALA A 140 2.93 13.83 8.86
N ALA A 141 4.02 14.59 9.01
CA ALA A 141 5.17 14.48 8.12
C ALA A 141 5.72 13.05 8.12
N VAL A 142 6.22 12.60 6.98
CA VAL A 142 6.81 11.27 6.82
C VAL A 142 8.02 11.14 7.76
N ALA A 143 8.02 10.08 8.57
CA ALA A 143 9.06 9.82 9.54
C ALA A 143 10.34 9.26 8.90
N ASP A 144 11.51 9.51 9.51
CA ASP A 144 12.82 9.04 9.00
C ASP A 144 12.86 7.53 8.69
N PRO A 145 12.32 6.63 9.54
CA PRO A 145 12.32 5.20 9.21
C PRO A 145 11.52 4.85 7.95
N VAL A 146 10.47 5.63 7.62
CA VAL A 146 9.68 5.45 6.40
C VAL A 146 10.46 5.95 5.19
N TRP A 147 11.24 7.04 5.32
CA TRP A 147 12.15 7.49 4.27
C TRP A 147 13.25 6.47 3.97
N ASP A 148 13.83 5.87 5.00
CA ASP A 148 14.83 4.80 4.84
C ASP A 148 14.22 3.58 4.14
N LEU A 149 13.00 3.20 4.52
CA LEU A 149 12.27 2.08 3.92
C LEU A 149 11.88 2.37 2.46
N LEU A 150 11.52 3.61 2.13
CA LEU A 150 11.30 4.05 0.74
C LEU A 150 12.59 3.94 -0.09
N GLY A 151 13.74 4.29 0.50
CA GLY A 151 15.05 4.10 -0.13
C GLY A 151 15.34 2.64 -0.48
N HIS A 152 15.09 1.72 0.46
CA HIS A 152 15.18 0.27 0.20
C HIS A 152 14.21 -0.18 -0.89
N THR A 153 12.96 0.29 -0.82
CA THR A 153 11.91 0.00 -1.80
C THR A 153 12.36 0.38 -3.21
N TYR A 154 12.90 1.58 -3.42
CA TYR A 154 13.40 1.97 -4.74
C TYR A 154 14.61 1.16 -5.21
N ASN A 155 15.52 0.76 -4.31
CA ASN A 155 16.64 -0.11 -4.68
C ASN A 155 16.17 -1.48 -5.19
N ARG A 156 15.03 -1.95 -4.68
CA ARG A 156 14.45 -3.23 -5.08
C ARG A 156 13.60 -3.14 -6.34
N PHE A 157 12.68 -2.18 -6.40
CA PHE A 157 11.64 -2.09 -7.44
C PHE A 157 11.97 -1.07 -8.55
N GLY A 158 13.03 -0.28 -8.39
CA GLY A 158 13.33 0.88 -9.22
C GLY A 158 12.50 2.10 -8.82
N ALA A 159 12.68 3.22 -9.53
CA ALA A 159 11.96 4.47 -9.28
C ALA A 159 10.49 4.41 -9.76
N VAL A 160 9.69 3.57 -9.10
CA VAL A 160 8.25 3.44 -9.30
C VAL A 160 7.56 4.78 -8.98
N PRO A 161 6.53 5.22 -9.73
CA PRO A 161 5.81 6.44 -9.40
C PRO A 161 5.30 6.42 -7.94
N THR A 162 5.48 7.52 -7.22
CA THR A 162 5.22 7.59 -5.78
C THR A 162 4.43 8.84 -5.44
N LEU A 163 3.37 8.66 -4.66
CA LEU A 163 2.51 9.72 -4.16
C LEU A 163 2.79 9.95 -2.67
N LEU A 164 2.87 11.23 -2.30
CA LEU A 164 2.81 11.65 -0.90
C LEU A 164 1.33 11.72 -0.52
N GLU A 165 0.92 10.93 0.47
CA GLU A 165 -0.45 10.93 0.98
C GLU A 165 -0.56 11.78 2.25
N ARG A 166 -1.64 12.56 2.31
CA ARG A 166 -1.93 13.49 3.42
C ARG A 166 -3.45 13.70 3.52
N ASP A 167 -4.08 12.92 4.38
CA ASP A 167 -5.55 12.90 4.50
C ASP A 167 -6.05 13.73 5.68
N PHE A 168 -5.18 13.93 6.68
CA PHE A 168 -5.48 14.69 7.89
C PHE A 168 -4.46 15.80 8.11
N ASP A 169 -4.82 16.80 8.93
CA ASP A 169 -3.94 17.91 9.32
C ASP A 169 -3.12 18.51 8.15
N ILE A 170 -3.79 18.74 7.02
CA ILE A 170 -3.16 19.12 5.74
C ILE A 170 -2.38 20.44 5.90
N PRO A 171 -1.04 20.42 5.78
CA PRO A 171 -0.22 21.61 5.94
C PRO A 171 -0.27 22.49 4.67
N PRO A 172 0.31 23.70 4.69
CA PRO A 172 0.49 24.50 3.49
C PRO A 172 1.16 23.71 2.36
N LEU A 173 0.75 23.98 1.12
CA LEU A 173 1.29 23.30 -0.07
C LEU A 173 2.83 23.36 -0.15
N ALA A 174 3.43 24.46 0.29
CA ALA A 174 4.89 24.63 0.28
C ALA A 174 5.62 23.57 1.13
N ASP A 175 4.99 23.08 2.20
CA ASP A 175 5.55 22.05 3.07
C ASP A 175 5.42 20.67 2.42
N LEU A 176 4.24 20.36 1.85
CA LEU A 176 4.03 19.13 1.06
C LEU A 176 5.01 19.04 -0.11
N MET A 177 5.29 20.15 -0.78
CA MET A 177 6.23 20.18 -1.89
C MET A 177 7.68 19.90 -1.47
N GLN A 178 8.05 20.11 -0.20
CA GLN A 178 9.37 19.72 0.31
C GLN A 178 9.47 18.19 0.46
N GLU A 179 8.42 17.54 0.96
CA GLU A 179 8.34 16.07 1.05
C GLU A 179 8.29 15.44 -0.35
N VAL A 180 7.53 16.00 -1.29
CA VAL A 180 7.55 15.57 -2.70
C VAL A 180 8.95 15.72 -3.32
N ALA A 181 9.68 16.79 -2.98
CA ALA A 181 11.08 16.93 -3.40
C ALA A 181 12.00 15.91 -2.72
N GLN A 182 11.72 15.50 -1.48
CA GLN A 182 12.42 14.42 -0.78
C GLN A 182 12.22 13.09 -1.51
N ILE A 183 10.98 12.72 -1.86
CA ILE A 183 10.67 11.51 -2.67
C ILE A 183 11.56 11.45 -3.92
N ARG A 184 11.63 12.55 -4.68
CA ARG A 184 12.48 12.63 -5.88
C ARG A 184 13.97 12.43 -5.57
N ARG A 185 14.47 12.98 -4.46
CA ARG A 185 15.87 12.83 -4.05
C ARG A 185 16.19 11.38 -3.66
N VAL A 186 15.31 10.73 -2.90
CA VAL A 186 15.49 9.32 -2.52
C VAL A 186 15.46 8.44 -3.77
N GLY A 187 14.47 8.62 -4.65
CA GLY A 187 14.36 7.86 -5.90
C GLY A 187 15.54 8.05 -6.86
N ALA A 188 16.11 9.25 -6.95
CA ALA A 188 17.29 9.52 -7.78
C ALA A 188 18.58 8.87 -7.24
N SER A 189 18.61 8.51 -5.96
CA SER A 189 19.75 7.86 -5.32
C SER A 189 19.73 6.34 -5.49
N ALA A 190 18.58 5.78 -5.88
CA ALA A 190 18.43 4.36 -6.13
C ALA A 190 19.17 3.93 -7.40
N HIS A 191 19.84 2.78 -7.34
CA HIS A 191 20.57 2.26 -8.50
C HIS A 191 19.57 1.81 -9.57
N THR A 192 19.57 2.49 -10.72
CA THR A 192 18.78 2.08 -11.88
C THR A 192 19.22 0.69 -12.34
N ARG A 193 18.37 -0.33 -12.15
CA ARG A 193 18.51 -1.58 -12.90
C ARG A 193 18.19 -1.28 -14.36
N ILE A 194 19.23 -1.22 -15.19
CA ILE A 194 19.08 -1.31 -16.64
C ILE A 194 18.59 -2.73 -16.91
N PHE A 195 17.31 -2.87 -17.31
CA PHE A 195 16.79 -4.12 -17.86
C PHE A 195 17.32 -4.36 -19.27
#